data_AF-A0A2H0CC85-F1
#
_entry.id   AF-A0A2H0CC85-F1
#
_cell.length_a   1.000
_cell.length_b   1.000
_cell.length_c   1.000
_cell.angle_alpha   90.00
_cell.angle_beta   90.00
_cell.angle_gamma   90.00
#
_symmetry.space_group_name_H-M   'P 1'
#
loop_
_entity.id
_entity.type
_entity.pdbx_description
1 polymer ?
#
loop_
_entity_poly.entity_id
_entity_poly.type
_entity_poly.pdbx_seq_one_letter_code
_entity_poly.pdbx_strand_id
1 'polypeptide(L)'
;MAALKNKKGFILISAYMIVSVLIILATAFSARSIGEKRVADKERDTIQALWLAEAGLDRAIAELPNTPLSGTLGTGLAYSTQTTALTASMYLITSTGGVPSTAVNPDNAIRKVSAIIERPLNPASSGDIISAITASGDVEVKGSAQVNGTIDEENAVFNFEDVFGISKEAMKNGATHSYTDPANNITPVDHTTWVDINSLTEMKITETGWSGNGILVVDGNLNITGGTFSGIIWVIGTLRVSGNPVIDGAIFVESGAEVDTTLTGNPTINYDSGTIGDAFNFIPSSSAPYLVNWKED
;
A
#
# COMPACT_ATOMS: atom_id res chain seq x y z
N MET A 1 17.20 95.48 -35.64
CA MET A 1 17.41 94.66 -34.42
C MET A 1 16.10 94.58 -33.63
N ALA A 2 15.06 93.94 -34.19
CA ALA A 2 13.74 93.87 -33.58
C ALA A 2 12.99 92.61 -34.06
N ALA A 3 13.41 91.42 -33.57
CA ALA A 3 12.72 90.15 -33.88
C ALA A 3 12.96 89.06 -32.82
N LEU A 4 13.07 89.43 -31.54
CA LEU A 4 13.26 88.46 -30.44
C LEU A 4 12.23 88.55 -29.30
N LYS A 5 11.21 89.41 -29.41
CA LYS A 5 10.29 89.69 -28.29
C LYS A 5 9.10 88.71 -28.15
N ASN A 6 8.93 87.73 -29.06
CA ASN A 6 7.77 86.82 -29.08
C ASN A 6 8.10 85.31 -28.96
N LYS A 7 9.29 84.93 -28.46
CA LYS A 7 9.66 83.51 -28.29
C LYS A 7 9.23 82.87 -26.95
N LYS A 8 8.72 83.66 -25.99
CA LYS A 8 8.37 83.16 -24.65
C LYS A 8 7.13 82.27 -24.63
N GLY A 9 6.14 82.51 -25.50
CA GLY A 9 4.94 81.68 -25.60
C GLY A 9 5.22 80.27 -26.16
N PHE A 10 6.16 80.16 -27.11
CA PHE A 10 6.55 78.89 -27.70
C PHE A 10 7.18 77.92 -26.69
N ILE A 11 8.06 78.44 -25.82
CA ILE A 11 8.75 77.64 -24.79
C ILE A 11 7.74 76.98 -23.83
N LEU A 12 6.69 77.72 -23.43
CA LEU A 12 5.67 77.19 -22.54
C LEU A 12 4.89 76.04 -23.19
N ILE A 13 4.49 76.20 -24.46
CA ILE A 13 3.77 75.17 -25.22
C ILE A 13 4.65 73.92 -25.39
N SER A 14 5.93 74.10 -25.72
CA SER A 14 6.87 72.98 -25.83
C SER A 14 7.06 72.25 -24.50
N ALA A 15 7.15 72.97 -23.38
CA ALA A 15 7.26 72.36 -22.05
C ALA A 15 6.01 71.53 -21.70
N TYR A 16 4.81 72.05 -21.95
CA TYR A 16 3.57 71.29 -21.73
C TYR A 16 3.45 70.05 -22.62
N MET A 17 3.91 70.11 -23.87
CA MET A 17 3.95 68.92 -24.72
C MET A 17 4.92 67.86 -24.17
N ILE A 18 6.11 68.26 -23.75
CA ILE A 18 7.10 67.33 -23.16
C ILE A 18 6.52 66.69 -21.89
N VAL A 19 5.94 67.48 -20.99
CA VAL A 19 5.32 66.96 -19.76
C VAL A 19 4.18 66.00 -20.07
N SER A 20 3.32 66.33 -21.04
CA SER A 20 2.22 65.45 -21.47
C SER A 20 2.73 64.09 -21.98
N VAL A 21 3.78 64.09 -22.82
CA VAL A 21 4.38 62.85 -23.33
C VAL A 21 4.98 62.02 -22.19
N LEU A 22 5.67 62.65 -21.24
CA LEU A 22 6.23 61.95 -20.07
C LEU A 22 5.14 61.34 -19.19
N ILE A 23 4.01 62.02 -19.00
CA ILE A 23 2.87 61.48 -18.23
C ILE A 23 2.27 60.24 -18.93
N ILE A 24 2.10 60.29 -20.25
CA ILE A 24 1.60 59.14 -21.02
C ILE A 24 2.55 57.95 -20.90
N LEU A 25 3.86 58.17 -21.03
CA LEU A 25 4.87 57.13 -20.88
C LEU A 25 4.90 56.55 -19.44
N ALA A 26 4.84 57.40 -18.42
CA ALA A 26 4.79 56.96 -17.02
C ALA A 26 3.53 56.14 -16.72
N THR A 27 2.39 56.53 -17.28
CA THR A 27 1.12 55.80 -17.15
C THR A 27 1.20 54.44 -17.82
N ALA A 28 1.74 54.36 -19.04
CA ALA A 28 1.92 53.11 -19.77
C ALA A 28 2.87 52.13 -19.04
N PHE A 29 4.00 52.64 -18.52
CA PHE A 29 4.94 51.85 -17.74
C PHE A 29 4.30 51.32 -16.45
N SER A 30 3.54 52.17 -15.74
CA SER A 30 2.86 51.78 -14.50
C SER A 30 1.81 50.70 -14.75
N ALA A 31 1.01 50.83 -15.82
CA ALA A 31 0.01 49.84 -16.20
C ALA A 31 0.65 48.48 -16.53
N ARG A 32 1.77 48.48 -17.27
CA ARG A 32 2.54 47.26 -17.58
C ARG A 32 3.12 46.62 -16.32
N SER A 33 3.72 47.41 -15.43
CA SER A 33 4.29 46.91 -14.17
C SER A 33 3.24 46.27 -13.26
N ILE A 34 2.03 46.86 -13.18
CA ILE A 34 0.90 46.26 -12.45
C ILE A 34 0.47 44.93 -13.10
N GLY A 35 0.48 44.86 -14.43
CA GLY A 35 0.18 43.62 -15.17
C GLY A 35 1.18 42.51 -14.88
N GLU A 36 2.48 42.80 -15.02
CA GLU A 36 3.56 41.85 -14.75
C GLU A 36 3.52 41.37 -13.29
N LYS A 37 3.25 42.28 -12.34
CA LYS A 37 3.08 41.91 -10.93
C LYS A 37 1.92 40.93 -10.72
N ARG A 38 0.76 41.17 -11.32
CA ARG A 38 -0.41 40.27 -11.20
C ARG A 38 -0.15 38.89 -11.79
N VAL A 39 0.57 38.83 -12.92
CA VAL A 39 0.97 37.55 -13.52
C VAL A 39 1.94 36.82 -12.60
N ALA A 40 2.94 37.50 -12.06
CA ALA A 40 3.91 36.91 -11.14
C ALA A 40 3.25 36.41 -9.83
N ASP A 41 2.32 37.19 -9.26
CA ASP A 41 1.56 36.78 -8.07
C ASP A 41 0.72 35.53 -8.37
N LYS A 42 0.03 35.49 -9.53
CA LYS A 42 -0.76 34.31 -9.95
C LYS A 42 0.10 33.06 -10.17
N GLU A 43 1.29 33.22 -10.75
CA GLU A 43 2.25 32.14 -10.95
C GLU A 43 2.78 31.61 -9.62
N ARG A 44 3.14 32.50 -8.68
CA ARG A 44 3.55 32.12 -7.32
C ARG A 44 2.44 31.33 -6.62
N ASP A 45 1.21 31.84 -6.64
CA ASP A 45 0.08 31.22 -5.94
C ASP A 45 -0.26 29.85 -6.58
N THR A 46 -0.10 29.73 -7.90
CA THR A 46 -0.23 28.45 -8.64
C THR A 46 0.80 27.41 -8.20
N ILE A 47 2.07 27.79 -8.13
CA ILE A 47 3.15 26.88 -7.71
C ILE A 47 2.95 26.45 -6.25
N GLN A 48 2.55 27.39 -5.38
CA GLN A 48 2.22 27.08 -4.00
C GLN A 48 1.03 26.12 -3.87
N ALA A 49 -0.02 26.31 -4.67
CA ALA A 49 -1.15 25.39 -4.71
C ALA A 49 -0.72 23.98 -5.15
N LEU A 50 0.21 23.87 -6.10
CA LEU A 50 0.75 22.58 -6.54
C LEU A 50 1.52 21.88 -5.42
N TRP A 51 2.45 22.58 -4.75
CA TRP A 51 3.20 22.01 -3.63
C TRP A 51 2.30 21.58 -2.46
N LEU A 52 1.21 22.31 -2.22
CA LEU A 52 0.20 21.93 -1.23
C LEU A 52 -0.52 20.64 -1.64
N ALA A 53 -0.84 20.49 -2.93
CA ALA A 53 -1.44 19.27 -3.45
C ALA A 53 -0.47 18.08 -3.32
N GLU A 54 0.81 18.25 -3.66
CA GLU A 54 1.85 17.24 -3.51
C GLU A 54 2.06 16.83 -2.04
N ALA A 55 2.18 17.80 -1.12
CA ALA A 55 2.31 17.52 0.30
C ALA A 55 1.09 16.78 0.87
N GLY A 56 -0.11 17.15 0.41
CA GLY A 56 -1.35 16.44 0.75
C GLY A 56 -1.34 15.01 0.23
N LEU A 57 -0.85 14.80 -0.99
CA LEU A 57 -0.70 13.47 -1.57
C LEU A 57 0.27 12.62 -0.74
N ASP A 58 1.49 13.10 -0.48
CA ASP A 58 2.51 12.39 0.29
C ASP A 58 2.00 11.96 1.67
N ARG A 59 1.30 12.87 2.36
CA ARG A 59 0.68 12.55 3.64
C ARG A 59 -0.41 11.49 3.50
N ALA A 60 -1.22 11.56 2.45
CA ALA A 60 -2.22 10.54 2.20
C ALA A 60 -1.59 9.17 1.92
N ILE A 61 -0.46 9.10 1.20
CA ILE A 61 0.30 7.85 1.00
C ILE A 61 0.73 7.26 2.35
N ALA A 62 1.27 8.10 3.24
CA ALA A 62 1.77 7.68 4.54
C ALA A 62 0.66 7.23 5.52
N GLU A 63 -0.54 7.80 5.41
CA GLU A 63 -1.66 7.52 6.30
C GLU A 63 -2.70 6.54 5.71
N LEU A 64 -2.47 5.97 4.52
CA LEU A 64 -3.38 4.98 3.91
C LEU A 64 -3.67 3.82 4.88
N PRO A 65 -4.95 3.47 5.15
CA PRO A 65 -6.12 3.81 4.35
C PRO A 65 -6.93 4.99 4.91
N ASN A 66 -6.46 5.64 5.99
CA ASN A 66 -7.20 6.63 6.78
C ASN A 66 -7.37 7.95 6.03
N THR A 67 -8.28 7.97 5.06
CA THR A 67 -8.59 9.10 4.17
C THR A 67 -10.11 9.26 4.07
N PRO A 68 -10.67 10.46 3.87
CA PRO A 68 -10.02 11.70 3.43
C PRO A 68 -9.21 12.42 4.52
N LEU A 69 -8.14 13.09 4.12
CA LEU A 69 -7.34 13.95 4.99
C LEU A 69 -7.50 15.41 4.56
N SER A 70 -7.40 16.30 5.52
CA SER A 70 -7.25 17.73 5.25
C SER A 70 -6.27 18.32 6.24
N GLY A 71 -5.60 19.38 5.81
CA GLY A 71 -4.64 20.07 6.67
C GLY A 71 -4.33 21.44 6.14
N THR A 72 -3.67 22.23 6.98
CA THR A 72 -3.17 23.55 6.62
C THR A 72 -1.67 23.61 6.85
N LEU A 73 -0.97 24.29 5.95
CA LEU A 73 0.45 24.60 6.09
C LEU A 73 0.59 26.10 6.32
N GLY A 74 0.30 26.54 7.54
CA GLY A 74 0.32 27.96 7.91
C GLY A 74 -1.01 28.67 7.72
N THR A 75 -0.98 30.00 7.58
CA THR A 75 -2.19 30.83 7.52
C THR A 75 -2.80 30.81 6.13
N GLY A 76 -3.91 30.09 5.97
CA GLY A 76 -4.71 30.06 4.75
C GLY A 76 -4.34 28.91 3.80
N LEU A 77 -3.08 28.51 3.70
CA LEU A 77 -2.67 27.42 2.82
C LEU A 77 -3.31 26.10 3.28
N ALA A 78 -4.13 25.48 2.43
CA ALA A 78 -4.85 24.27 2.76
C ALA A 78 -4.69 23.21 1.66
N TYR A 79 -4.72 21.96 2.07
CA TYR A 79 -4.89 20.83 1.16
C TYR A 79 -6.04 19.94 1.64
N SER A 80 -6.66 19.24 0.70
CA SER A 80 -7.63 18.19 0.98
C SER A 80 -7.40 17.00 0.05
N THR A 81 -7.56 15.80 0.56
CA THR A 81 -7.36 14.57 -0.19
C THR A 81 -8.65 13.76 -0.24
N GLN A 82 -8.85 13.05 -1.33
CA GLN A 82 -9.90 12.06 -1.50
C GLN A 82 -9.25 10.78 -2.01
N THR A 83 -9.70 9.65 -1.49
CA THR A 83 -9.20 8.34 -1.89
C THR A 83 -10.36 7.49 -2.39
N THR A 84 -10.15 6.85 -3.54
CA THR A 84 -11.09 5.90 -4.13
C THR A 84 -10.37 4.57 -4.31
N ALA A 85 -10.88 3.49 -3.73
CA ALA A 85 -10.37 2.15 -4.00
C ALA A 85 -10.69 1.76 -5.46
N LEU A 86 -9.67 1.40 -6.23
CA LEU A 86 -9.81 0.87 -7.59
C LEU A 86 -9.91 -0.66 -7.56
N THR A 87 -9.08 -1.28 -6.72
CA THR A 87 -9.07 -2.72 -6.43
C THR A 87 -8.82 -2.93 -4.93
N ALA A 88 -8.58 -4.17 -4.49
CA ALA A 88 -8.24 -4.48 -3.12
C ALA A 88 -6.87 -3.88 -2.70
N SER A 89 -5.89 -3.83 -3.62
CA SER A 89 -4.54 -3.29 -3.38
C SER A 89 -4.31 -1.89 -3.97
N MET A 90 -5.15 -1.43 -4.91
CA MET A 90 -4.91 -0.17 -5.63
C MET A 90 -5.88 0.94 -5.21
N TYR A 91 -5.33 2.12 -4.95
CA TYR A 91 -6.06 3.31 -4.55
C TYR A 91 -5.75 4.47 -5.50
N LEU A 92 -6.78 5.19 -5.94
CA LEU A 92 -6.66 6.50 -6.57
C LEU A 92 -6.75 7.56 -5.48
N ILE A 93 -5.67 8.29 -5.25
CA ILE A 93 -5.65 9.46 -4.37
C ILE A 93 -5.67 10.71 -5.23
N THR A 94 -6.65 11.59 -4.99
CA THR A 94 -6.70 12.93 -5.55
C THR A 94 -6.49 13.94 -4.43
N SER A 95 -5.41 14.71 -4.52
CA SER A 95 -5.10 15.80 -3.60
C SER A 95 -5.37 17.15 -4.27
N THR A 96 -6.06 18.03 -3.55
CA THR A 96 -6.37 19.40 -3.96
C THR A 96 -5.65 20.37 -3.05
N GLY A 97 -4.71 21.14 -3.59
CA GLY A 97 -4.05 22.23 -2.89
C GLY A 97 -4.70 23.57 -3.23
N GLY A 98 -4.90 24.41 -2.22
CA GLY A 98 -5.52 25.72 -2.35
C GLY A 98 -4.75 26.80 -1.61
N VAL A 99 -4.43 27.87 -2.34
CA VAL A 99 -3.97 29.13 -1.75
C VAL A 99 -5.18 30.06 -1.70
N PRO A 100 -5.75 30.36 -0.51
CA PRO A 100 -6.80 31.34 -0.41
C PRO A 100 -6.19 32.69 -0.74
N SER A 101 -6.71 33.29 -1.78
CA SER A 101 -6.35 34.66 -2.08
C SER A 101 -6.95 35.57 -1.01
N THR A 102 -6.17 36.54 -0.56
CA THR A 102 -6.66 37.61 0.31
C THR A 102 -7.94 38.22 -0.25
N ALA A 103 -8.83 38.74 0.61
CA ALA A 103 -10.20 39.21 0.30
C ALA A 103 -10.36 40.21 -0.87
N VAL A 104 -9.26 40.65 -1.50
CA VAL A 104 -9.22 41.63 -2.58
C VAL A 104 -9.16 40.98 -3.98
N ASN A 105 -8.89 39.67 -4.10
CA ASN A 105 -8.85 38.99 -5.40
C ASN A 105 -9.53 37.60 -5.31
N PRO A 106 -10.68 37.34 -5.94
CA PRO A 106 -11.46 36.11 -5.76
C PRO A 106 -10.89 34.87 -6.47
N ASP A 107 -9.81 35.01 -7.23
CA ASP A 107 -9.19 33.90 -7.97
C ASP A 107 -8.30 33.07 -7.03
N ASN A 108 -8.90 32.18 -6.24
CA ASN A 108 -8.13 31.18 -5.49
C ASN A 108 -7.34 30.31 -6.47
N ALA A 109 -6.01 30.27 -6.31
CA ALA A 109 -5.19 29.32 -7.04
C ALA A 109 -5.47 27.93 -6.45
N ILE A 110 -6.09 27.07 -7.26
CA ILE A 110 -6.38 25.68 -6.93
C ILE A 110 -5.62 24.81 -7.92
N ARG A 111 -4.94 23.78 -7.40
CA ARG A 111 -4.27 22.75 -8.17
C ARG A 111 -4.68 21.37 -7.67
N LYS A 112 -4.73 20.41 -8.59
CA LYS A 112 -5.10 19.03 -8.30
C LYS A 112 -4.00 18.12 -8.81
N VAL A 113 -3.68 17.13 -8.00
CA VAL A 113 -2.74 16.07 -8.35
C VAL A 113 -3.42 14.76 -8.02
N SER A 114 -3.34 13.82 -8.94
CA SER A 114 -3.91 12.49 -8.80
C SER A 114 -2.82 11.43 -8.95
N ALA A 115 -2.82 10.45 -8.06
CA ALA A 115 -1.88 9.34 -8.08
C ALA A 115 -2.59 8.01 -7.87
N ILE A 116 -2.13 7.00 -8.60
CA ILE A 116 -2.50 5.61 -8.37
C ILE A 116 -1.40 4.98 -7.55
N ILE A 117 -1.76 4.46 -6.39
CA ILE A 117 -0.85 3.84 -5.44
C ILE A 117 -1.29 2.40 -5.26
N GLU A 118 -0.33 1.50 -5.30
CA GLU A 118 -0.56 0.14 -4.85
C GLU A 118 -0.04 0.01 -3.42
N ARG A 119 -0.96 -0.32 -2.52
CA ARG A 119 -0.66 -0.72 -1.16
C ARG A 119 -0.78 -2.23 -1.08
N PRO A 120 0.17 -2.92 -0.45
CA PRO A 120 -0.10 -4.27 0.00
C PRO A 120 -1.38 -4.26 0.84
N LEU A 121 -2.22 -5.26 0.62
CA LEU A 121 -3.39 -5.50 1.45
C LEU A 121 -2.98 -5.52 2.93
N ASN A 122 -3.87 -5.11 3.82
CA ASN A 122 -3.59 -5.32 5.24
C ASN A 122 -3.74 -6.82 5.47
N PRO A 123 -2.78 -7.51 6.10
CA PRO A 123 -3.03 -8.88 6.51
C PRO A 123 -4.31 -8.94 7.35
N ALA A 124 -5.07 -10.01 7.16
CA ALA A 124 -6.10 -10.39 8.10
C ALA A 124 -5.51 -10.35 9.52
N SER A 125 -6.26 -9.80 10.46
CA SER A 125 -5.84 -9.88 11.85
C SER A 125 -5.98 -11.32 12.34
N SER A 126 -5.27 -11.71 13.40
CA SER A 126 -5.44 -13.05 13.98
C SER A 126 -6.89 -13.32 14.46
N GLY A 127 -7.70 -12.28 14.67
CA GLY A 127 -9.12 -12.40 14.98
C GLY A 127 -10.00 -12.77 13.77
N ASP A 128 -9.51 -12.59 12.55
CA ASP A 128 -10.24 -12.93 11.33
C ASP A 128 -10.04 -14.41 10.94
N ILE A 129 -8.91 -15.02 11.35
CA ILE A 129 -8.69 -16.47 11.24
C ILE A 129 -9.35 -17.14 12.44
N ILE A 130 -10.44 -17.87 12.22
CA ILE A 130 -11.21 -18.53 13.31
C ILE A 130 -11.11 -20.05 13.33
N SER A 131 -10.39 -20.62 12.35
CA SER A 131 -10.34 -22.07 12.09
C SER A 131 -8.92 -22.61 12.27
N ALA A 132 -8.82 -23.83 12.79
CA ALA A 132 -7.57 -24.58 12.89
C ALA A 132 -7.11 -25.04 11.49
N ILE A 133 -8.06 -25.44 10.66
CA ILE A 133 -7.84 -25.91 9.30
C ILE A 133 -8.87 -25.23 8.40
N THR A 134 -8.41 -24.62 7.33
CA THR A 134 -9.24 -24.09 6.25
C THR A 134 -8.76 -24.73 4.95
N ALA A 135 -9.62 -25.48 4.28
CA ALA A 135 -9.29 -26.18 3.05
C ALA A 135 -10.29 -25.83 1.93
N SER A 136 -9.81 -25.77 0.69
CA SER A 136 -10.68 -25.52 -0.47
C SER A 136 -11.61 -26.71 -0.79
N GLY A 137 -11.11 -27.93 -0.60
CA GLY A 137 -11.82 -29.20 -0.75
C GLY A 137 -12.04 -29.91 0.58
N ASP A 138 -12.35 -31.21 0.50
CA ASP A 138 -12.74 -32.00 1.67
C ASP A 138 -11.56 -32.27 2.61
N VAL A 139 -11.85 -32.31 3.91
CA VAL A 139 -10.88 -32.73 4.94
C VAL A 139 -11.26 -34.11 5.46
N GLU A 140 -10.45 -35.12 5.12
CA GLU A 140 -10.69 -36.48 5.57
C GLU A 140 -9.95 -36.76 6.87
N VAL A 141 -10.69 -36.94 7.96
CA VAL A 141 -10.15 -37.28 9.28
C VAL A 141 -10.31 -38.77 9.57
N LYS A 142 -9.19 -39.48 9.69
CA LYS A 142 -9.10 -40.91 10.01
C LYS A 142 -8.28 -41.15 11.28
N GLY A 143 -8.56 -42.24 11.99
CA GLY A 143 -7.81 -42.64 13.17
C GLY A 143 -8.22 -41.87 14.43
N SER A 144 -7.24 -41.41 15.21
CA SER A 144 -7.44 -40.68 16.48
C SER A 144 -6.78 -39.30 16.43
N ALA A 145 -6.83 -38.65 15.26
CA ALA A 145 -6.45 -37.25 15.12
C ALA A 145 -7.28 -36.36 16.06
N GLN A 146 -6.62 -35.41 16.71
CA GLN A 146 -7.25 -34.42 17.56
C GLN A 146 -7.11 -33.04 16.92
N VAL A 147 -8.25 -32.41 16.64
CA VAL A 147 -8.30 -31.03 16.14
C VAL A 147 -9.04 -30.19 17.19
N ASN A 148 -8.29 -29.35 17.90
CA ASN A 148 -8.81 -28.41 18.89
C ASN A 148 -9.02 -27.04 18.21
N GLY A 149 -10.11 -26.92 17.47
CA GLY A 149 -10.52 -25.72 16.75
C GLY A 149 -11.59 -26.06 15.70
N THR A 150 -12.00 -25.09 14.92
CA THR A 150 -12.95 -25.31 13.82
C THR A 150 -12.20 -25.83 12.59
N ILE A 151 -12.80 -26.78 11.87
CA ILE A 151 -12.40 -27.16 10.53
C ILE A 151 -13.41 -26.50 9.59
N ASP A 152 -12.92 -25.67 8.67
CA ASP A 152 -13.72 -25.01 7.65
C ASP A 152 -13.47 -25.71 6.31
N GLU A 153 -14.46 -26.48 5.88
CA GLU A 153 -14.45 -27.31 4.67
C GLU A 153 -15.48 -26.75 3.69
N GLU A 154 -15.28 -26.99 2.39
CA GLU A 154 -16.29 -26.79 1.33
C GLU A 154 -16.72 -25.32 1.12
N ASN A 155 -16.11 -24.66 0.11
CA ASN A 155 -16.45 -23.30 -0.37
C ASN A 155 -15.98 -22.12 0.49
N ALA A 156 -15.03 -22.33 1.41
CA ALA A 156 -14.27 -21.20 1.92
C ALA A 156 -13.49 -20.58 0.74
N VAL A 157 -14.02 -19.50 0.15
CA VAL A 157 -13.27 -18.68 -0.79
C VAL A 157 -12.28 -17.87 0.04
N PHE A 158 -11.14 -18.48 0.35
CA PHE A 158 -10.03 -17.79 0.99
C PHE A 158 -8.96 -17.54 -0.07
N ASN A 159 -8.49 -16.31 -0.16
CA ASN A 159 -7.39 -15.94 -1.03
C ASN A 159 -6.15 -15.69 -0.18
N PHE A 160 -4.98 -16.11 -0.67
CA PHE A 160 -3.70 -15.86 0.00
C PHE A 160 -3.50 -14.37 0.31
N GLU A 161 -3.83 -13.54 -0.67
CA GLU A 161 -3.74 -12.09 -0.61
C GLU A 161 -4.65 -11.47 0.45
N ASP A 162 -5.83 -12.04 0.66
CA ASP A 162 -6.79 -11.56 1.66
C ASP A 162 -6.33 -11.93 3.08
N VAL A 163 -5.69 -13.09 3.25
CA VAL A 163 -5.17 -13.54 4.54
C VAL A 163 -3.88 -12.80 4.91
N PHE A 164 -2.89 -12.79 4.03
CA PHE A 164 -1.56 -12.25 4.35
C PHE A 164 -1.37 -10.79 3.96
N GLY A 165 -2.28 -10.20 3.21
CA GLY A 165 -2.13 -8.82 2.79
C GLY A 165 -1.08 -8.62 1.68
N ILE A 166 -0.44 -9.67 1.19
CA ILE A 166 0.60 -9.57 0.16
C ILE A 166 0.40 -10.68 -0.88
N SER A 167 0.90 -10.47 -2.09
CA SER A 167 0.87 -11.53 -3.12
C SER A 167 1.78 -12.69 -2.74
N LYS A 168 1.48 -13.87 -3.26
CA LYS A 168 2.35 -15.06 -3.17
C LYS A 168 3.78 -14.76 -3.63
N GLU A 169 3.95 -14.04 -4.74
CA GLU A 169 5.25 -13.63 -5.25
C GLU A 169 6.00 -12.70 -4.30
N ALA A 170 5.30 -11.74 -3.67
CA ALA A 170 5.90 -10.85 -2.67
C ALA A 170 6.32 -11.63 -1.41
N MET A 171 5.49 -12.56 -0.93
CA MET A 171 5.84 -13.44 0.20
C MET A 171 7.08 -14.27 -0.13
N LYS A 172 7.14 -14.87 -1.32
CA LYS A 172 8.28 -15.64 -1.81
C LYS A 172 9.56 -14.81 -1.86
N ASN A 173 9.50 -13.62 -2.46
CA ASN A 173 10.65 -12.72 -2.60
C ASN A 173 11.12 -12.15 -1.26
N GLY A 174 10.21 -11.99 -0.30
CA GLY A 174 10.49 -11.50 1.05
C GLY A 174 10.78 -12.58 2.08
N ALA A 175 10.67 -13.87 1.73
CA ALA A 175 10.83 -14.97 2.67
C ALA A 175 12.23 -14.96 3.30
N THR A 176 12.29 -15.25 4.60
CA THR A 176 13.56 -15.39 5.34
C THR A 176 14.34 -16.60 4.83
N HIS A 177 13.62 -17.69 4.55
CA HIS A 177 14.18 -18.91 3.99
C HIS A 177 13.41 -19.31 2.73
N SER A 178 14.13 -19.66 1.66
CA SER A 178 13.55 -20.16 0.42
C SER A 178 14.24 -21.45 -0.01
N TYR A 179 13.45 -22.48 -0.27
CA TYR A 179 13.94 -23.80 -0.67
C TYR A 179 13.29 -24.24 -1.98
N THR A 180 14.05 -24.98 -2.80
CA THR A 180 13.53 -25.60 -4.01
C THR A 180 13.85 -27.09 -3.98
N ASP A 181 12.81 -27.93 -4.09
CA ASP A 181 12.90 -29.39 -4.01
C ASP A 181 13.78 -29.89 -2.85
N PRO A 182 13.54 -29.43 -1.61
CA PRO A 182 14.44 -29.75 -0.52
C PRO A 182 14.34 -31.22 -0.10
N ALA A 183 15.39 -31.70 0.57
CA ALA A 183 15.33 -32.98 1.26
C ALA A 183 14.30 -32.97 2.41
N ASN A 184 13.97 -34.14 2.94
CA ASN A 184 13.08 -34.27 4.09
C ASN A 184 13.61 -33.48 5.31
N ASN A 185 12.70 -33.01 6.17
CA ASN A 185 13.01 -32.35 7.45
C ASN A 185 13.85 -31.08 7.28
N ILE A 186 13.41 -30.16 6.41
CA ILE A 186 14.11 -28.90 6.17
C ILE A 186 14.33 -28.16 7.48
N THR A 187 15.52 -27.60 7.66
CA THR A 187 15.85 -26.72 8.78
C THR A 187 16.83 -25.64 8.28
N PRO A 188 16.72 -24.40 8.76
CA PRO A 188 15.69 -23.89 9.68
C PRO A 188 14.32 -23.68 9.02
N VAL A 189 13.26 -23.73 9.83
CA VAL A 189 11.92 -23.24 9.51
C VAL A 189 11.50 -22.28 10.61
N ASP A 190 11.83 -21.01 10.39
CA ASP A 190 11.47 -19.89 11.26
C ASP A 190 11.02 -18.68 10.40
N HIS A 191 10.41 -17.68 11.04
CA HIS A 191 9.90 -16.44 10.42
C HIS A 191 8.99 -16.70 9.22
N THR A 192 9.42 -16.40 8.00
CA THR A 192 8.73 -16.77 6.77
C THR A 192 9.62 -17.72 5.98
N THR A 193 9.12 -18.94 5.76
CA THR A 193 9.79 -19.96 4.97
C THR A 193 8.94 -20.30 3.74
N TRP A 194 9.52 -20.18 2.55
CA TRP A 194 8.89 -20.56 1.28
C TRP A 194 9.55 -21.82 0.72
N VAL A 195 8.75 -22.79 0.26
CA VAL A 195 9.24 -24.02 -0.35
C VAL A 195 8.58 -24.22 -1.71
N ASP A 196 9.37 -24.27 -2.78
CA ASP A 196 8.91 -24.65 -4.12
C ASP A 196 9.15 -26.15 -4.35
N ILE A 197 8.11 -26.89 -4.74
CA ILE A 197 8.20 -28.29 -5.15
C ILE A 197 7.99 -28.40 -6.65
N ASN A 198 9.08 -28.52 -7.41
CA ASN A 198 9.06 -28.56 -8.87
C ASN A 198 9.24 -29.97 -9.43
N SER A 199 10.09 -30.78 -8.79
CA SER A 199 10.47 -32.11 -9.26
C SER A 199 10.15 -33.23 -8.28
N LEU A 200 9.96 -32.91 -6.99
CA LEU A 200 9.51 -33.88 -6.00
C LEU A 200 7.99 -34.08 -6.07
N THR A 201 7.53 -35.22 -5.59
CA THR A 201 6.08 -35.48 -5.46
C THR A 201 5.48 -34.75 -4.27
N GLU A 202 6.22 -34.65 -3.17
CA GLU A 202 5.82 -34.01 -1.92
C GLU A 202 7.05 -33.65 -1.07
N MET A 203 6.93 -32.58 -0.29
CA MET A 203 7.83 -32.28 0.82
C MET A 203 7.48 -33.17 2.02
N LYS A 204 8.48 -33.62 2.79
CA LYS A 204 8.24 -34.48 3.96
C LYS A 204 8.86 -33.93 5.25
N ILE A 205 8.08 -33.93 6.32
CA ILE A 205 8.52 -33.67 7.70
C ILE A 205 8.21 -34.93 8.51
N THR A 206 9.22 -35.77 8.75
CA THR A 206 9.07 -37.09 9.35
C THR A 206 9.71 -37.25 10.72
N GLU A 207 10.66 -36.38 11.07
CA GLU A 207 11.41 -36.49 12.33
C GLU A 207 10.60 -35.97 13.52
N THR A 208 10.49 -36.78 14.58
CA THR A 208 9.77 -36.39 15.80
C THR A 208 10.43 -35.24 16.55
N GLY A 209 11.73 -35.03 16.37
CA GLY A 209 12.49 -33.92 16.96
C GLY A 209 12.52 -32.66 16.10
N TRP A 210 11.89 -32.69 14.92
CA TRP A 210 11.81 -31.51 14.06
C TRP A 210 10.94 -30.44 14.72
N SER A 211 11.39 -29.19 14.67
CA SER A 211 10.64 -28.05 15.19
C SER A 211 10.73 -26.88 14.22
N GLY A 212 9.60 -26.20 14.01
CA GLY A 212 9.56 -24.94 13.26
C GLY A 212 8.57 -23.95 13.84
N ASN A 213 8.71 -22.68 13.48
CA ASN A 213 7.80 -21.62 13.88
C ASN A 213 7.59 -20.55 12.79
N GLY A 214 6.52 -19.77 12.88
CA GLY A 214 6.24 -18.68 11.94
C GLY A 214 5.32 -19.07 10.78
N ILE A 215 5.60 -18.63 9.56
CA ILE A 215 4.82 -18.88 8.36
C ILE A 215 5.58 -19.86 7.47
N LEU A 216 5.01 -21.02 7.21
CA LEU A 216 5.53 -22.01 6.26
C LEU A 216 4.60 -22.05 5.05
N VAL A 217 5.08 -21.59 3.89
CA VAL A 217 4.36 -21.70 2.61
C VAL A 217 5.01 -22.78 1.77
N VAL A 218 4.23 -23.77 1.33
CA VAL A 218 4.66 -24.86 0.45
C VAL A 218 3.90 -24.78 -0.86
N ASP A 219 4.59 -24.42 -1.94
CA ASP A 219 4.09 -24.48 -3.30
C ASP A 219 4.24 -25.91 -3.84
N GLY A 220 3.26 -26.75 -3.54
CA GLY A 220 3.21 -28.18 -3.83
C GLY A 220 2.63 -29.01 -2.67
N ASN A 221 2.78 -30.34 -2.75
CA ASN A 221 2.23 -31.25 -1.74
C ASN A 221 3.12 -31.32 -0.50
N LEU A 222 2.48 -31.45 0.68
CA LEU A 222 3.15 -31.53 1.97
C LEU A 222 2.69 -32.79 2.74
N ASN A 223 3.65 -33.54 3.28
CA ASN A 223 3.41 -34.71 4.12
C ASN A 223 4.13 -34.59 5.46
N ILE A 224 3.38 -34.42 6.54
CA ILE A 224 3.88 -34.28 7.91
C ILE A 224 3.57 -35.55 8.68
N THR A 225 4.59 -36.28 9.14
CA THR A 225 4.44 -37.49 9.96
C THR A 225 4.94 -37.35 11.40
N GLY A 226 5.65 -36.26 11.71
CA GLY A 226 6.21 -35.98 13.03
C GLY A 226 6.65 -34.52 13.19
N GLY A 227 7.15 -34.19 14.36
CA GLY A 227 7.67 -32.85 14.69
C GLY A 227 6.63 -31.92 15.30
N THR A 228 7.05 -30.70 15.61
CA THR A 228 6.23 -29.65 16.20
C THR A 228 6.30 -28.38 15.36
N PHE A 229 5.15 -27.77 15.04
CA PHE A 229 5.11 -26.48 14.35
C PHE A 229 4.25 -25.48 15.09
N SER A 230 4.75 -24.26 15.28
CA SER A 230 4.00 -23.17 15.92
C SER A 230 3.86 -21.98 14.96
N GLY A 231 2.69 -21.81 14.34
CA GLY A 231 2.44 -20.70 13.42
C GLY A 231 1.39 -21.00 12.35
N ILE A 232 1.59 -20.45 11.15
CA ILE A 232 0.69 -20.64 10.00
C ILE A 232 1.36 -21.54 8.97
N ILE A 233 0.68 -22.62 8.57
CA ILE A 233 1.08 -23.47 7.44
C ILE A 233 0.16 -23.16 6.27
N TRP A 234 0.71 -22.82 5.11
CA TRP A 234 -0.02 -22.65 3.87
C TRP A 234 0.48 -23.64 2.83
N VAL A 235 -0.41 -24.47 2.30
CA VAL A 235 -0.09 -25.50 1.29
C VAL A 235 -0.84 -25.18 0.01
N ILE A 236 -0.10 -25.02 -1.09
CA ILE A 236 -0.65 -24.85 -2.45
C ILE A 236 -0.54 -26.23 -3.13
N GLY A 237 -1.48 -27.11 -2.79
CA GLY A 237 -1.43 -28.53 -3.13
C GLY A 237 -2.15 -29.36 -2.07
N THR A 238 -1.84 -30.64 -2.00
CA THR A 238 -2.46 -31.55 -1.04
C THR A 238 -1.66 -31.63 0.26
N LEU A 239 -2.37 -31.70 1.39
CA LEU A 239 -1.77 -31.87 2.71
C LEU A 239 -2.10 -33.25 3.27
N ARG A 240 -1.06 -33.98 3.67
CA ARG A 240 -1.20 -35.20 4.46
C ARG A 240 -0.55 -35.03 5.81
N VAL A 241 -1.33 -35.20 6.87
CA VAL A 241 -0.82 -35.26 8.24
C VAL A 241 -1.03 -36.66 8.78
N SER A 242 0.05 -37.33 9.18
CA SER A 242 0.01 -38.68 9.74
C SER A 242 0.91 -38.81 10.96
N GLY A 243 0.93 -39.98 11.62
CA GLY A 243 1.81 -40.19 12.77
C GLY A 243 1.37 -39.38 14.00
N ASN A 244 2.31 -38.68 14.67
CA ASN A 244 2.05 -37.93 15.90
C ASN A 244 2.67 -36.49 15.90
N PRO A 245 2.50 -35.67 14.84
CA PRO A 245 2.93 -34.28 14.86
C PRO A 245 2.03 -33.44 15.77
N VAL A 246 2.58 -32.33 16.25
CA VAL A 246 1.84 -31.30 16.99
C VAL A 246 1.93 -29.99 16.21
N ILE A 247 0.78 -29.40 15.89
CA ILE A 247 0.69 -28.13 15.16
C ILE A 247 -0.12 -27.17 16.02
N ASP A 248 0.50 -26.08 16.46
CA ASP A 248 -0.11 -25.00 17.21
C ASP A 248 -0.26 -23.78 16.29
N GLY A 249 -1.48 -23.43 15.88
CA GLY A 249 -1.78 -22.30 15.01
C GLY A 249 -2.85 -22.63 13.97
N ALA A 250 -2.62 -22.26 12.70
CA ALA A 250 -3.60 -22.45 11.62
C ALA A 250 -2.98 -23.09 10.39
N ILE A 251 -3.79 -23.89 9.68
CA ILE A 251 -3.42 -24.57 8.44
C ILE A 251 -4.37 -24.12 7.35
N PHE A 252 -3.81 -23.68 6.22
CA PHE A 252 -4.53 -23.34 5.01
C PHE A 252 -4.09 -24.28 3.89
N VAL A 253 -5.05 -24.87 3.18
CA VAL A 253 -4.78 -25.82 2.10
C VAL A 253 -5.57 -25.44 0.86
N GLU A 254 -4.87 -24.90 -0.12
CA GLU A 254 -5.40 -24.48 -1.42
C GLU A 254 -5.04 -25.54 -2.46
N SER A 255 -6.03 -26.31 -2.92
CA SER A 255 -5.86 -27.34 -3.94
C SER A 255 -7.10 -27.47 -4.84
N GLY A 256 -6.89 -28.07 -6.01
CA GLY A 256 -7.96 -28.40 -6.95
C GLY A 256 -8.43 -29.85 -6.86
N ALA A 257 -8.00 -30.60 -5.85
CA ALA A 257 -8.41 -31.98 -5.62
C ALA A 257 -9.76 -32.06 -4.91
N GLU A 258 -10.43 -33.22 -5.02
CA GLU A 258 -11.69 -33.47 -4.28
C GLU A 258 -11.42 -33.59 -2.78
N VAL A 259 -10.31 -34.24 -2.41
CA VAL A 259 -9.83 -34.34 -1.04
C VAL A 259 -8.47 -33.65 -0.95
N ASP A 260 -8.45 -32.53 -0.23
CA ASP A 260 -7.27 -31.67 -0.13
C ASP A 260 -6.42 -32.02 1.08
N THR A 261 -7.07 -32.40 2.18
CA THR A 261 -6.40 -32.67 3.45
C THR A 261 -6.76 -34.06 3.96
N THR A 262 -5.75 -34.85 4.30
CA THR A 262 -5.96 -36.14 4.98
C THR A 262 -5.23 -36.17 6.31
N LEU A 263 -5.97 -36.33 7.40
CA LEU A 263 -5.44 -36.55 8.74
C LEU A 263 -5.55 -38.03 9.10
N THR A 264 -4.45 -38.68 9.47
CA THR A 264 -4.44 -40.11 9.86
C THR A 264 -3.54 -40.34 11.08
N GLY A 265 -3.71 -41.42 11.85
CA GLY A 265 -2.87 -41.66 13.04
C GLY A 265 -3.36 -40.86 14.25
N ASN A 266 -2.46 -40.19 14.98
CA ASN A 266 -2.78 -39.37 16.15
C ASN A 266 -2.13 -37.95 16.10
N PRO A 267 -2.26 -37.17 15.01
CA PRO A 267 -1.81 -35.79 14.99
C PRO A 267 -2.62 -34.94 15.98
N THR A 268 -2.00 -33.91 16.54
CA THR A 268 -2.66 -32.90 17.37
C THR A 268 -2.56 -31.55 16.68
N ILE A 269 -3.70 -30.94 16.36
CA ILE A 269 -3.78 -29.61 15.76
C ILE A 269 -4.53 -28.72 16.73
N ASN A 270 -3.85 -27.73 17.30
CA ASN A 270 -4.42 -26.77 18.23
C ASN A 270 -4.53 -25.41 17.55
N TYR A 271 -5.73 -24.88 17.45
CA TYR A 271 -5.89 -23.47 17.07
C TYR A 271 -5.37 -22.58 18.19
N ASP A 272 -4.40 -21.71 17.86
CA ASP A 272 -3.82 -20.74 18.77
C ASP A 272 -3.72 -19.36 18.12
N SER A 273 -4.65 -18.47 18.48
CA SER A 273 -4.72 -17.11 17.96
C SER A 273 -3.54 -16.22 18.37
N GLY A 274 -2.87 -16.53 19.49
CA GLY A 274 -1.65 -15.84 19.91
C GLY A 274 -0.49 -16.17 18.99
N THR A 275 -0.27 -17.46 18.77
CA THR A 275 0.77 -17.96 17.84
C THR A 275 0.53 -17.50 16.40
N ILE A 276 -0.73 -17.48 15.94
CA ILE A 276 -1.12 -16.91 14.64
C ILE A 276 -0.80 -15.40 14.58
N GLY A 277 -1.16 -14.65 15.63
CA GLY A 277 -0.85 -13.22 15.73
C GLY A 277 0.65 -12.93 15.70
N ASP A 278 1.46 -13.77 16.35
CA ASP A 278 2.91 -13.67 16.31
C ASP A 278 3.46 -13.97 14.91
N ALA A 279 2.89 -14.96 14.20
CA ALA A 279 3.29 -15.29 12.84
C ALA A 279 3.06 -14.12 11.86
N PHE A 280 1.99 -13.34 12.04
CA PHE A 280 1.73 -12.14 11.24
C PHE A 280 2.83 -11.07 11.35
N ASN A 281 3.59 -11.03 12.46
CA ASN A 281 4.74 -10.12 12.61
C ASN A 281 5.92 -10.52 11.72
N PHE A 282 5.93 -11.73 11.16
CA PHE A 282 6.98 -12.21 10.26
C PHE A 282 6.67 -11.98 8.79
N ILE A 283 5.46 -11.55 8.44
CA ILE A 283 5.13 -11.21 7.05
C ILE A 283 6.17 -10.19 6.57
N PRO A 284 6.89 -10.49 5.46
CA PRO A 284 7.93 -9.62 4.96
C PRO A 284 7.36 -8.21 4.83
N SER A 285 7.96 -7.26 5.55
CA SER A 285 7.40 -5.92 5.78
C SER A 285 6.76 -5.42 4.51
N SER A 286 5.44 -5.24 4.55
CA SER A 286 4.63 -4.74 3.45
C SER A 286 5.42 -3.64 2.75
N SER A 287 5.83 -3.90 1.51
CA SER A 287 6.55 -2.91 0.72
C SER A 287 5.79 -1.59 0.85
N ALA A 288 6.48 -0.54 1.29
CA ALA A 288 5.86 0.76 1.47
C ALA A 288 5.01 1.08 0.23
N PRO A 289 3.78 1.61 0.39
CA PRO A 289 2.90 1.86 -0.74
C PRO A 289 3.69 2.59 -1.83
N TYR A 290 3.67 2.05 -3.04
CA TYR A 290 4.49 2.56 -4.12
C TYR A 290 3.63 3.23 -5.19
N LEU A 291 4.19 4.28 -5.77
CA LEU A 291 3.55 5.09 -6.78
C LEU A 291 3.55 4.33 -8.11
N VAL A 292 2.36 3.94 -8.58
CA VAL A 292 2.18 3.28 -9.89
C VAL A 292 2.09 4.31 -10.99
N ASN A 293 1.31 5.38 -10.75
CA ASN A 293 1.10 6.44 -11.72
C ASN A 293 0.85 7.77 -11.01
N TRP A 294 1.23 8.88 -11.66
CA TRP A 294 1.07 10.23 -11.18
C TRP A 294 0.68 11.16 -12.32
N LYS A 295 -0.29 12.06 -12.08
CA LYS A 295 -0.66 13.12 -13.01
C LYS A 295 -1.08 14.39 -12.28
N GLU A 296 -0.75 15.52 -12.89
CA GLU A 296 -1.34 16.83 -12.57
C GLU A 296 -2.63 17.01 -13.40
N ASP A 297 -3.71 17.48 -12.76
CA ASP A 297 -5.02 17.71 -13.38
C ASP A 297 -5.30 19.22 -13.62
#